data_AF-R4Z7Q1-F1
#
_entry.id   AF-R4Z7Q1-F1
#
_cell.length_a   1.000
_cell.length_b   1.000
_cell.length_c   1.000
_cell.angle_alpha   90.00
_cell.angle_beta   90.00
_cell.angle_gamma   90.00
#
_symmetry.space_group_name_H-M   'P 1'
#
loop_
_entity.id
_entity.type
_entity.pdbx_description
1 polymer ?
#
loop_
_entity_poly.entity_id
_entity_poly.type
_entity_poly.pdbx_seq_one_letter_code
_entity_poly.pdbx_strand_id
1 'polypeptide(L)' 'MNEPTRSLPLGLDDIEARLTLSVDEAASLLGLGRTAAYEAARRNEIPSRRLGRRVIIPVPAFLDWLGVSAPST' A
#
# COMPACT_ATOMS: atom_id res chain seq x y z
N MET A 1 6.06 24.32 0.23
CA MET A 1 4.98 23.30 0.24
C MET A 1 5.65 22.00 0.60
N ASN A 2 5.54 21.61 1.87
CA ASN A 2 6.42 20.61 2.47
C ASN A 2 6.06 19.22 1.96
N GLU A 3 6.85 18.69 1.05
CA GLU A 3 6.93 17.25 0.85
C GLU A 3 7.61 16.67 2.09
N PRO A 4 6.96 15.83 2.90
CA PRO A 4 7.74 14.92 3.72
C PRO A 4 8.37 13.94 2.73
N THR A 5 9.66 14.09 2.48
CA THR A 5 10.51 13.10 1.81
C THR A 5 10.54 11.82 2.64
N ARG A 6 9.42 11.11 2.68
CA ARG A 6 9.41 9.68 2.96
C ARG A 6 9.52 9.07 1.57
N SER A 7 10.74 8.67 1.22
CA SER A 7 11.04 8.00 -0.04
C SER A 7 9.93 7.00 -0.34
N LEU A 8 9.14 7.27 -1.38
CA LEU A 8 8.10 6.34 -1.79
C LEU A 8 8.82 5.09 -2.28
N PRO A 9 8.43 3.90 -1.80
CA PRO A 9 9.08 2.66 -2.25
C PRO A 9 8.94 2.55 -3.76
N LEU A 10 10.03 2.21 -4.43
CA LEU A 10 10.11 2.09 -5.89
C LEU A 10 9.92 0.63 -6.35
N GLY A 11 10.02 -0.34 -5.43
CA GLY A 11 9.84 -1.76 -5.74
C GLY A 11 9.30 -2.62 -4.57
N LEU A 12 9.04 -3.90 -4.87
CA LEU A 12 8.58 -4.90 -3.90
C LEU A 12 9.61 -5.13 -2.78
N ASP A 13 10.90 -5.15 -3.13
CA ASP A 13 12.00 -5.36 -2.19
C ASP A 13 12.04 -4.27 -1.10
N ASP A 14 11.63 -3.04 -1.42
CA ASP A 14 11.61 -1.91 -0.48
C ASP A 14 10.52 -2.06 0.60
N ILE A 15 9.48 -2.86 0.33
CA ILE A 15 8.32 -3.00 1.22
C ILE A 15 8.25 -4.33 1.94
N GLU A 16 9.00 -5.34 1.51
CA GLU A 16 8.96 -6.69 2.09
C GLU A 16 9.32 -6.67 3.59
N ALA A 17 10.26 -5.82 4.01
CA ALA A 17 10.64 -5.66 5.42
C ALA A 17 9.66 -4.80 6.24
N ARG A 18 8.60 -4.24 5.64
CA ARG A 18 7.66 -3.32 6.30
C ARG A 18 6.39 -4.06 6.72
N LEU A 19 5.80 -3.61 7.82
CA LEU A 19 4.51 -4.16 8.29
C LEU A 19 3.31 -3.53 7.58
N THR A 20 3.40 -2.23 7.28
CA THR A 20 2.28 -1.44 6.76
C THR A 20 2.73 -0.35 5.78
N LEU A 21 1.85 -0.06 4.83
CA LEU A 21 1.92 1.06 3.91
C LEU A 21 0.79 2.05 4.21
N SER A 22 1.03 3.31 3.87
CA SER A 22 -0.03 4.30 3.69
C SER A 22 -0.71 4.11 2.34
N VAL A 23 -1.88 4.71 2.18
CA VAL A 23 -2.61 4.71 0.89
C VAL A 23 -1.78 5.38 -0.21
N ASP A 24 -1.04 6.43 0.13
CA ASP A 24 -0.15 7.12 -0.81
C ASP A 24 1.00 6.22 -1.31
N GLU A 25 1.64 5.46 -0.41
CA GLU A 25 2.71 4.52 -0.77
C GLU A 25 2.18 3.40 -1.67
N ALA A 26 1.02 2.83 -1.33
CA ALA A 26 0.36 1.84 -2.18
C ALA A 26 -0.05 2.42 -3.54
N ALA A 27 -0.51 3.67 -3.58
CA ALA A 27 -0.84 4.35 -4.83
C ALA A 27 0.37 4.41 -5.77
N SER A 28 1.54 4.80 -5.25
CA SER A 28 2.78 4.85 -6.01
C SER A 28 3.20 3.49 -6.55
N LEU A 29 3.12 2.44 -5.73
CA LEU A 29 3.44 1.08 -6.16
C LEU A 29 2.49 0.54 -7.23
N LEU A 30 1.21 0.91 -7.16
CA LEU A 30 0.20 0.52 -8.14
C LEU A 30 0.16 1.40 -9.39
N GLY A 31 0.95 2.47 -9.44
CA GLY A 31 0.86 3.48 -10.51
C GLY A 31 -0.46 4.27 -10.53
N LEU A 32 -1.14 4.37 -9.38
CA LEU A 32 -2.39 5.09 -9.22
C LEU A 32 -2.17 6.51 -8.72
N GLY A 33 -3.04 7.43 -9.13
CA GLY A 33 -3.15 8.74 -8.48
C GLY A 33 -3.71 8.61 -7.05
N ARG A 34 -3.32 9.52 -6.15
CA ARG A 34 -3.79 9.56 -4.75
C ARG A 34 -5.31 9.40 -4.62
N THR A 35 -6.08 10.20 -5.36
CA THR A 35 -7.55 10.16 -5.31
C THR A 35 -8.09 8.77 -5.65
N ALA A 36 -7.58 8.15 -6.72
CA ALA A 36 -7.99 6.82 -7.14
C ALA A 36 -7.68 5.77 -6.05
N ALA A 37 -6.50 5.84 -5.42
CA ALA A 37 -6.12 4.93 -4.36
C ALA A 37 -6.98 5.07 -3.09
N TYR A 38 -7.32 6.30 -2.68
CA TYR A 38 -8.23 6.51 -1.55
C TYR A 38 -9.65 6.04 -1.84
N GLU A 39 -10.15 6.22 -3.07
CA GLU A 39 -11.44 5.70 -3.49
C GLU A 39 -11.46 4.16 -3.53
N ALA A 40 -10.40 3.54 -4.07
CA ALA A 40 -10.24 2.08 -4.04
C ALA A 40 -10.19 1.54 -2.61
N ALA A 41 -9.45 2.20 -1.71
CA ALA A 41 -9.42 1.85 -0.29
C ALA A 41 -10.80 2.00 0.38
N ARG A 42 -11.55 3.08 0.06
CA ARG A 42 -12.92 3.29 0.55
C ARG A 42 -13.90 2.23 0.06
N ARG A 43 -13.72 1.75 -1.18
CA ARG A 43 -14.52 0.69 -1.79
C ARG A 43 -14.11 -0.72 -1.36
N ASN A 44 -13.06 -0.85 -0.54
CA ASN A 44 -12.44 -2.11 -0.15
C ASN A 44 -11.90 -2.92 -1.35
N GLU A 45 -11.53 -2.25 -2.45
CA GLU A 45 -10.85 -2.87 -3.59
C GLU A 45 -9.38 -3.18 -3.28
N ILE A 46 -8.79 -2.44 -2.35
CA ILE A 46 -7.43 -2.64 -1.82
C ILE A 46 -7.54 -3.09 -0.36
N PRO A 47 -6.71 -4.04 0.11
CA PRO A 47 -6.75 -4.56 1.48
C PRO A 47 -6.28 -3.51 2.51
N SER A 48 -7.16 -2.56 2.84
CA SER A 48 -6.89 -1.47 3.77
C SER A 48 -7.56 -1.69 5.13
N ARG A 49 -6.97 -1.11 6.18
CA ARG A 49 -7.46 -1.13 7.56
C ARG A 49 -7.48 0.29 8.12
N ARG A 50 -8.58 0.65 8.79
CA ARG A 50 -8.70 1.93 9.46
C ARG A 50 -8.31 1.81 10.93
N LEU A 51 -7.29 2.55 11.33
CA LEU A 51 -6.83 2.67 12.71
C LEU A 51 -7.05 4.12 13.18
N GLY A 52 -8.18 4.33 13.85
CA GLY A 52 -8.62 5.67 14.25
C GLY A 52 -8.78 6.60 13.05
N ARG A 53 -7.88 7.59 12.94
CA ARG A 53 -7.86 8.58 11.85
C ARG A 53 -7.01 8.17 10.65
N ARG A 54 -6.23 7.10 10.75
CA ARG A 54 -5.29 6.66 9.72
C ARG A 54 -5.87 5.47 8.95
N VAL A 55 -5.64 5.45 7.65
CA VAL A 55 -5.85 4.28 6.79
C VAL A 55 -4.47 3.71 6.50
N ILE A 56 -4.30 2.43 6.81
CA ILE A 56 -3.07 1.68 6.56
C ILE A 56 -3.39 0.47 5.69
N ILE A 57 -2.40 -0.01 4.97
CA ILE A 57 -2.48 -1.20 4.14
C ILE A 57 -1.45 -2.17 4.70
N PRO A 58 -1.86 -3.30 5.32
CA PRO A 58 -0.91 -4.30 5.78
C PRO A 58 -0.14 -4.86 4.59
N VAL A 59 1.19 -4.85 4.65
CA VAL A 59 2.06 -5.36 3.57
C VAL A 59 1.74 -6.83 3.26
N PRO A 60 1.60 -7.75 4.24
CA PRO A 60 1.30 -9.14 3.93
C PRO A 60 0.00 -9.30 3.13
N ALA A 61 -1.04 -8.55 3.49
CA ALA A 61 -2.32 -8.60 2.78
C ALA A 61 -2.23 -7.98 1.38
N PHE A 62 -1.40 -6.94 1.21
CA PHE A 62 -1.18 -6.30 -0.07
C PHE A 62 -0.38 -7.19 -1.04
N LEU A 63 0.67 -7.85 -0.56
CA LEU A 63 1.46 -8.80 -1.36
C LEU A 63 0.62 -10.02 -1.77
N ASP A 64 -0.14 -10.58 -0.84
CA ASP A 64 -1.07 -11.69 -1.13
C ASP A 64 -2.13 -11.28 -2.16
N TRP A 65 -2.70 -10.07 -2.01
CA TRP A 65 -3.66 -9.51 -2.98
C TRP A 65 -3.04 -9.30 -4.37
N LEU A 66 -1.75 -8.95 -4.46
CA LEU A 66 -1.02 -8.86 -5.73
C LEU A 66 -0.68 -10.23 -6.33
N GLY A 67 -0.94 -11.34 -5.62
CA GLY A 67 -0.52 -12.68 -6.02
C GLY A 67 0.98 -12.91 -5.82
N VAL A 68 1.67 -12.02 -5.06
CA VAL A 68 3.05 -12.23 -4.60
C VAL A 68 2.98 -13.12 -3.35
N SER A 69 2.45 -14.32 -3.53
CA SER A 69 2.66 -15.43 -2.62
C SER A 69 4.01 -16.02 -3.00
N ALA A 70 4.89 -16.27 -2.02
CA ALA A 70 6.00 -17.20 -2.25
C ALA A 70 5.41 -18.44 -2.93
N PRO A 71 5.99 -18.93 -4.04
CA PRO A 71 5.42 -20.07 -4.75
C PRO A 71 5.28 -21.21 -3.74
N SER A 72 4.03 -21.50 -3.38
CA SER A 72 3.68 -22.72 -2.66
C SER A 72 4.19 -23.85 -3.54
N THR A 73 5.29 -24.45 -3.09
CA THR A 73 5.96 -25.61 -3.68
C THR A 73 4.96 -26.72 -3.98
#